data_AF-A0A4P6JDH2-F1
#
_entry.id   AF-A0A4P6JDH2-F1
#
_cell.length_a   1.000
_cell.length_b   1.000
_cell.length_c   1.000
_cell.angle_alpha   90.00
_cell.angle_beta   90.00
_cell.angle_gamma   90.00
#
_symmetry.space_group_name_H-M   'P 1'
#
loop_
_entity.id
_entity.type
_entity.pdbx_description
1 polymer ?
#
loop_
_entity_poly.entity_id
_entity_poly.type
_entity_poly.pdbx_seq_one_letter_code
_entity_poly.pdbx_strand_id
1 'polypeptide(L)'
;MIINRLNVLLAERTMKAKKLSLLTGIAQSTLTRITNNASSQIDYDTLNKICNQLQIEPKDFFDYTPYDFEISTEVENSELSIYIKINKFNTNVTIVEFVGKLTKHFETIQDDDDSFHKEEFLNLDFPETMRNFLEYLNKEVDKEDFTSISIAIKQTVFQKVKTAIDNFVLDYYKDEAQENIREMAFIVDSSTEMTRYANNLEKEIISRLKTNLSFNGFDI
;
A
#
# COMPACT_ATOMS: atom_id res chain seq x y z
N MET A 1 -16.68 -3.46 0.81
CA MET A 1 -15.46 -3.20 1.60
C MET A 1 -15.77 -2.55 2.94
N ILE A 2 -15.09 -3.00 4.01
CA ILE A 2 -15.14 -2.43 5.36
C ILE A 2 -13.73 -2.01 5.79
N ILE A 3 -13.60 -0.84 6.42
CA ILE A 3 -12.34 -0.35 6.98
C ILE A 3 -12.57 0.24 8.38
N ASN A 4 -11.52 0.29 9.20
CA ASN A 4 -11.64 0.96 10.50
C ASN A 4 -11.19 2.43 10.42
N ARG A 5 -11.80 3.25 11.27
CA ARG A 5 -11.58 4.70 11.35
C ARG A 5 -10.78 5.09 12.60
N LEU A 6 -10.05 4.16 13.21
CA LEU A 6 -9.40 4.41 14.51
C LEU A 6 -8.38 5.55 14.44
N ASN A 7 -7.64 5.67 13.34
CA ASN A 7 -6.73 6.80 13.12
C ASN A 7 -7.43 8.16 13.18
N VAL A 8 -8.57 8.29 12.50
CA VAL A 8 -9.39 9.50 12.47
C VAL A 8 -9.96 9.78 13.86
N LEU A 9 -10.57 8.78 14.49
CA LEU A 9 -11.18 8.90 15.82
C LEU A 9 -10.18 9.33 16.90
N LEU A 10 -8.94 8.84 16.80
CA LEU A 10 -7.84 9.23 17.68
C LEU A 10 -7.37 10.67 17.40
N ALA A 11 -7.24 11.04 16.13
CA ALA A 11 -6.83 12.38 15.71
C ALA A 11 -7.83 13.45 16.16
N GLU A 12 -9.13 13.22 15.97
CA GLU A 12 -10.22 14.11 16.43
C GLU A 12 -10.17 14.40 17.93
N ARG A 13 -9.61 13.48 18.72
CA ARG A 13 -9.50 13.57 20.18
C ARG A 13 -8.11 13.97 20.65
N THR A 14 -7.21 14.33 19.73
CA THR A 14 -5.79 14.60 20.01
C THR A 14 -5.15 13.48 20.85
N MET A 15 -5.57 12.23 20.58
CA MET A 15 -5.18 11.05 21.33
C MET A 15 -4.20 10.22 20.51
N LYS A 16 -3.10 9.79 21.13
CA LYS A 16 -2.16 8.83 20.51
C LYS A 16 -2.55 7.40 20.86
N ALA A 17 -2.26 6.45 19.96
CA ALA A 17 -2.47 5.01 20.20
C ALA A 17 -1.83 4.52 21.52
N LYS A 18 -0.68 5.09 21.91
CA LYS A 18 -0.03 4.82 23.20
C LYS A 18 -0.92 5.15 24.41
N LYS A 19 -1.66 6.26 24.36
CA LYS A 19 -2.59 6.65 25.43
C LYS A 19 -3.78 5.69 25.48
N LEU A 20 -4.34 5.35 24.31
CA LEU A 20 -5.43 4.37 24.22
C LEU A 20 -5.01 3.01 24.75
N SER A 21 -3.76 2.57 24.50
CA SER A 21 -3.18 1.33 25.03
C SER A 21 -3.23 1.29 26.56
N LEU A 22 -2.80 2.37 27.22
CA LEU A 22 -2.82 2.47 28.69
C LEU A 22 -4.24 2.41 29.28
N LEU A 23 -5.21 3.01 28.58
CA LEU A 23 -6.59 3.09 29.06
C LEU A 23 -7.36 1.77 28.86
N THR A 24 -7.09 1.07 27.76
CA THR A 24 -7.82 -0.15 27.38
C THR A 24 -7.13 -1.44 27.80
N GLY A 25 -5.84 -1.37 28.15
CA GLY A 25 -4.98 -2.54 28.36
C GLY A 25 -4.64 -3.30 27.06
N ILE A 26 -5.04 -2.80 25.89
CA ILE A 26 -4.68 -3.40 24.60
C ILE A 26 -3.22 -3.08 24.30
N ALA A 27 -2.45 -4.06 23.84
CA ALA A 27 -1.05 -3.87 23.48
C ALA A 27 -0.89 -2.73 22.45
N GLN A 28 0.11 -1.85 22.66
CA GLN A 28 0.35 -0.72 21.76
C GLN A 28 0.62 -1.18 20.32
N SER A 29 1.33 -2.29 20.12
CA SER A 29 1.58 -2.88 18.80
C SER A 29 0.29 -3.25 18.08
N THR A 30 -0.68 -3.83 18.79
CA THR A 30 -2.01 -4.15 18.27
C THR A 30 -2.76 -2.89 17.85
N LEU A 31 -2.80 -1.86 18.70
CA LEU A 31 -3.46 -0.59 18.37
C LEU A 31 -2.78 0.12 17.20
N THR A 32 -1.45 0.08 17.10
CA THR A 32 -0.73 0.61 15.94
C THR A 32 -1.14 -0.10 14.65
N ARG A 33 -1.25 -1.43 14.67
CA ARG A 33 -1.72 -2.20 13.50
C ARG A 33 -3.16 -1.84 13.11
N ILE A 34 -4.06 -1.72 14.07
CA ILE A 34 -5.45 -1.33 13.82
C ILE A 34 -5.49 0.10 13.24
N THR A 35 -4.81 1.04 13.88
CA THR A 35 -4.73 2.45 13.46
C THR A 35 -4.22 2.59 12.01
N ASN A 36 -3.25 1.76 11.62
CA ASN A 36 -2.67 1.77 10.28
C ASN A 36 -3.47 0.92 9.27
N ASN A 37 -4.67 0.43 9.60
CA ASN A 37 -5.44 -0.52 8.78
C ASN A 37 -4.63 -1.78 8.36
N ALA A 38 -3.58 -2.14 9.11
CA ALA A 38 -2.73 -3.29 8.86
C ALA A 38 -3.24 -4.58 9.54
N SER A 39 -4.44 -4.52 10.12
CA SER A 39 -5.10 -5.69 10.71
C SER A 39 -6.27 -6.15 9.83
N SER A 40 -6.20 -7.40 9.39
CA SER A 40 -7.29 -8.09 8.68
C SER A 40 -8.43 -8.52 9.61
N GLN A 41 -8.19 -8.53 10.92
CA GLN A 41 -9.14 -8.99 11.92
C GLN A 41 -9.09 -8.09 13.16
N ILE A 42 -10.25 -7.93 13.79
CA ILE A 42 -10.41 -7.39 15.14
C ILE A 42 -11.42 -8.28 15.87
N ASP A 43 -11.07 -8.73 17.08
CA ASP A 43 -11.99 -9.50 17.90
C ASP A 43 -12.99 -8.58 18.63
N TYR A 44 -14.11 -9.14 19.08
CA TYR A 44 -15.17 -8.37 19.71
C TYR A 44 -14.77 -7.76 21.06
N ASP A 45 -13.87 -8.37 21.83
CA ASP A 45 -13.41 -7.82 23.10
C ASP A 45 -12.56 -6.56 22.87
N THR A 46 -11.63 -6.63 21.92
CA THR A 46 -10.81 -5.49 21.47
C THR A 46 -11.71 -4.36 20.94
N LEU A 47 -12.68 -4.66 20.07
CA LEU A 47 -13.61 -3.67 19.56
C LEU A 47 -14.43 -3.03 20.69
N ASN A 48 -15.00 -3.84 21.59
CA ASN A 48 -15.79 -3.38 22.73
C ASN A 48 -14.99 -2.45 23.66
N LYS A 49 -13.73 -2.80 23.98
CA LYS A 49 -12.85 -1.95 24.79
C LYS A 49 -12.58 -0.60 24.12
N ILE A 50 -12.30 -0.60 22.82
CA ILE A 50 -12.07 0.65 22.07
C ILE A 50 -13.35 1.50 22.04
N CYS A 51 -14.49 0.90 21.70
CA CYS A 51 -15.79 1.59 21.65
C CYS A 51 -16.15 2.22 23.00
N ASN A 52 -16.03 1.47 24.10
CA ASN A 52 -16.31 1.97 25.44
C ASN A 52 -15.35 3.10 25.85
N GLN A 53 -14.05 2.95 25.54
CA GLN A 53 -13.06 3.95 25.91
C GLN A 53 -13.18 5.26 25.11
N LEU A 54 -13.63 5.18 23.85
CA LEU A 54 -13.85 6.34 22.98
C LEU A 54 -15.29 6.87 23.04
N GLN A 55 -16.18 6.17 23.76
CA GLN A 55 -17.60 6.45 23.88
C GLN A 55 -18.31 6.54 22.52
N ILE A 56 -18.07 5.54 21.67
CA ILE A 56 -18.63 5.44 20.31
C ILE A 56 -19.34 4.11 20.10
N GLU A 57 -20.21 4.06 19.10
CA GLU A 57 -20.84 2.82 18.65
C GLU A 57 -19.99 2.12 17.57
N PRO A 58 -20.15 0.80 17.35
CA PRO A 58 -19.43 0.09 16.29
C PRO A 58 -19.60 0.70 14.89
N LYS A 59 -20.76 1.31 14.62
CA LYS A 59 -21.03 2.00 13.34
C LYS A 59 -20.15 3.23 13.12
N ASP A 60 -19.65 3.85 14.20
CA ASP A 60 -18.77 5.01 14.12
C ASP A 60 -17.30 4.56 13.93
N PHE A 61 -16.97 3.37 14.43
CA PHE A 61 -15.65 2.76 14.30
C PHE A 61 -15.35 2.30 12.88
N PHE A 62 -16.35 1.77 12.17
CA PHE A 62 -16.18 1.27 10.82
C PHE A 62 -16.69 2.26 9.77
N ASP A 63 -16.03 2.23 8.62
CA ASP A 63 -16.55 2.78 7.38
C ASP A 63 -16.93 1.62 6.45
N TYR A 64 -18.01 1.79 5.71
CA TYR A 64 -18.57 0.74 4.86
C TYR A 64 -18.94 1.28 3.50
N THR A 65 -18.59 0.50 2.48
CA THR A 65 -19.08 0.67 1.13
C THR A 65 -19.49 -0.68 0.54
N PRO A 66 -20.55 -0.75 -0.30
CA PRO A 66 -20.91 -1.99 -0.98
C PRO A 66 -19.91 -2.40 -2.07
N TYR A 67 -18.90 -1.56 -2.34
CA TYR A 67 -17.86 -1.83 -3.32
C TYR A 67 -16.68 -2.60 -2.73
N ASP A 68 -16.18 -3.58 -3.48
CA ASP A 68 -14.90 -4.24 -3.25
C ASP A 68 -14.01 -4.06 -4.48
N PHE A 69 -12.71 -3.95 -4.21
CA PHE A 69 -11.69 -3.63 -5.20
C PHE A 69 -10.63 -4.73 -5.19
N GLU A 70 -10.54 -5.43 -6.32
CA GLU A 70 -9.53 -6.43 -6.64
C GLU A 70 -8.52 -5.80 -7.61
N ILE A 71 -7.24 -5.79 -7.23
CA ILE A 71 -6.16 -5.22 -8.05
C ILE A 71 -5.32 -6.39 -8.57
N SER A 72 -5.04 -6.39 -9.87
CA SER A 72 -4.08 -7.30 -10.50
C SER A 72 -3.21 -6.55 -11.48
N THR A 73 -2.03 -7.11 -11.78
CA THR A 73 -1.08 -6.53 -12.73
C THR A 73 -0.70 -7.55 -13.78
N GLU A 74 -0.38 -7.06 -14.98
CA GLU A 74 0.10 -7.85 -16.11
C GLU A 74 1.17 -7.05 -16.85
N VAL A 75 2.18 -7.75 -17.36
CA VAL A 75 3.30 -7.13 -18.06
C VAL A 75 3.40 -7.74 -19.44
N GLU A 76 3.26 -6.91 -20.47
CA GLU A 76 3.40 -7.33 -21.86
C GLU A 76 4.09 -6.22 -22.66
N ASN A 77 4.99 -6.58 -23.59
CA ASN A 77 5.59 -5.63 -24.55
C ASN A 77 6.18 -4.34 -23.93
N SER A 78 6.83 -4.45 -22.76
CA SER A 78 7.36 -3.29 -22.01
C SER A 78 6.29 -2.31 -21.53
N GLU A 79 5.07 -2.80 -21.28
CA GLU A 79 3.99 -2.08 -20.65
C GLU A 79 3.53 -2.85 -19.41
N LEU A 80 3.17 -2.12 -18.36
CA LEU A 80 2.54 -2.65 -17.15
C LEU A 80 1.06 -2.25 -17.19
N SER A 81 0.19 -3.23 -17.35
CA SER A 81 -1.25 -3.09 -17.15
C SER A 81 -1.59 -3.32 -15.69
N ILE A 82 -2.35 -2.40 -15.10
CA ILE A 82 -2.97 -2.54 -13.78
C ILE A 82 -4.47 -2.64 -14.00
N TYR A 83 -5.09 -3.70 -13.53
CA TYR A 83 -6.53 -3.90 -13.60
C TYR A 83 -7.13 -3.69 -12.21
N ILE A 84 -8.17 -2.87 -12.14
CA ILE A 84 -8.98 -2.67 -10.95
C ILE A 84 -10.37 -3.20 -11.23
N LYS A 85 -10.62 -4.41 -10.73
CA LYS A 85 -11.92 -5.04 -10.78
C LYS A 85 -12.77 -4.54 -9.62
N ILE A 86 -13.95 -4.01 -9.95
CA ILE A 86 -14.87 -3.39 -9.01
C ILE A 86 -16.11 -4.27 -8.91
N ASN A 87 -16.38 -4.77 -7.71
CA ASN A 87 -17.56 -5.55 -7.41
C ASN A 87 -18.49 -4.75 -6.49
N LYS A 88 -19.80 -4.73 -6.74
CA LYS A 88 -20.83 -4.18 -5.86
C LYS A 88 -21.64 -5.34 -5.28
N PHE A 89 -21.67 -5.50 -3.96
CA PHE A 89 -22.34 -6.64 -3.31
C PHE A 89 -21.93 -8.00 -3.93
N ASN A 90 -20.63 -8.24 -4.09
CA ASN A 90 -20.04 -9.43 -4.73
C ASN A 90 -20.43 -9.66 -6.20
N THR A 91 -21.12 -8.73 -6.84
CA THR A 91 -21.42 -8.76 -8.27
C THR A 91 -20.42 -7.89 -9.01
N ASN A 92 -19.78 -8.42 -10.04
CA ASN A 92 -18.87 -7.63 -10.85
C ASN A 92 -19.63 -6.51 -11.59
N VAL A 93 -19.13 -5.29 -11.47
CA VAL A 93 -19.71 -4.10 -12.12
C VAL A 93 -18.86 -3.68 -13.31
N THR A 94 -17.56 -3.51 -13.08
CA THR A 94 -16.63 -3.05 -14.12
C THR A 94 -15.20 -3.50 -13.81
N ILE A 95 -14.33 -3.39 -14.81
CA ILE A 95 -12.89 -3.53 -14.70
C ILE A 95 -12.29 -2.30 -15.36
N VAL A 96 -11.48 -1.55 -14.61
CA VAL A 96 -10.74 -0.39 -15.11
C VAL A 96 -9.30 -0.82 -15.36
N GLU A 97 -8.78 -0.53 -16.56
CA GLU A 97 -7.39 -0.80 -16.92
C GLU A 97 -6.57 0.49 -16.93
N PHE A 98 -5.33 0.38 -16.45
CA PHE A 98 -4.31 1.42 -16.50
C PHE A 98 -3.06 0.86 -17.13
N VAL A 99 -2.54 1.52 -18.17
CA VAL A 99 -1.34 1.05 -18.87
C VAL A 99 -0.22 2.06 -18.66
N GLY A 100 0.88 1.62 -18.06
CA GLY A 100 2.10 2.40 -17.90
C GLY A 100 3.21 1.86 -18.80
N LYS A 101 3.95 2.74 -19.46
CA LYS A 101 5.10 2.35 -20.28
C LYS A 101 6.32 2.14 -19.40
N LEU A 102 6.98 1.00 -19.58
CA LEU A 102 8.19 0.65 -18.87
C LEU A 102 9.42 1.05 -19.69
N THR A 103 10.32 1.85 -19.11
CA THR A 103 11.61 2.17 -19.75
C THR A 103 12.80 1.86 -18.84
N LYS A 104 13.81 1.25 -19.48
CA LYS A 104 15.17 0.92 -19.03
C LYS A 104 16.06 2.15 -18.87
N HIS A 105 16.62 2.49 -17.72
CA HIS A 105 17.82 3.34 -17.71
C HIS A 105 18.85 2.93 -16.66
N PHE A 106 20.10 3.32 -16.89
CA PHE A 106 21.22 2.99 -16.00
C PHE A 106 21.82 4.27 -15.43
N GLU A 107 22.02 4.29 -14.12
CA GLU A 107 22.72 5.38 -13.43
C GLU A 107 24.08 4.86 -12.93
N THR A 108 25.08 5.74 -12.89
CA THR A 108 26.39 5.42 -12.30
C THR A 108 26.40 5.96 -10.89
N ILE A 109 26.58 5.08 -9.91
CA ILE A 109 26.55 5.40 -8.49
C ILE A 109 27.97 5.35 -7.95
N GLN A 110 28.31 6.32 -7.11
CA GLN A 110 29.56 6.36 -6.36
C GLN A 110 29.32 5.72 -4.99
N ASP A 111 30.14 4.73 -4.66
CA ASP A 111 30.13 4.04 -3.38
C ASP A 111 30.94 4.82 -2.33
N ASP A 112 30.76 4.44 -1.05
CA ASP A 112 31.44 5.07 0.09
C ASP A 112 32.98 4.95 0.02
N ASP A 113 33.50 4.00 -0.76
CA ASP A 113 34.93 3.76 -0.96
C ASP A 113 35.50 4.44 -2.22
N ASP A 114 34.76 5.42 -2.78
CA ASP A 114 35.06 6.11 -4.04
C ASP A 114 35.05 5.21 -5.30
N SER A 115 34.61 3.96 -5.19
CA SER A 115 34.35 3.12 -6.36
C SER A 115 33.03 3.48 -7.04
N PHE A 116 32.85 3.02 -8.29
CA PHE A 116 31.65 3.30 -9.07
C PHE A 116 31.04 2.01 -9.60
N HIS A 117 29.73 1.86 -9.44
CA HIS A 117 28.96 0.79 -10.07
C HIS A 117 27.82 1.35 -10.92
N LYS A 118 27.26 0.52 -11.81
CA LYS A 118 26.07 0.86 -12.59
C LYS A 118 24.86 0.19 -11.97
N GLU A 119 23.81 0.96 -11.75
CA GLU A 119 22.54 0.46 -11.23
C GLU A 119 21.43 0.64 -12.29
N GLU A 120 20.61 -0.39 -12.48
CA GLU A 120 19.44 -0.34 -13.36
C GLU A 120 18.25 0.26 -12.61
N PHE A 121 17.57 1.21 -13.25
CA PHE A 121 16.33 1.81 -12.79
C PHE A 121 15.22 1.57 -13.80
N LEU A 122 13.99 1.43 -13.29
CA LEU A 122 12.77 1.34 -14.08
C LEU A 122 12.06 2.68 -14.03
N ASN A 123 11.74 3.28 -15.18
CA ASN A 123 10.69 4.29 -15.23
C ASN A 123 9.38 3.65 -15.68
N LEU A 124 8.32 3.96 -14.95
CA LEU A 124 6.95 3.58 -15.25
C LEU A 124 6.13 4.85 -15.51
N ASP A 125 5.92 5.13 -16.79
CA ASP A 125 5.27 6.34 -17.28
C ASP A 125 3.81 6.06 -17.67
N PHE A 126 2.89 6.55 -16.85
CA PHE A 126 1.46 6.54 -17.14
C PHE A 126 1.05 7.76 -17.99
N PRO A 127 -0.03 7.68 -18.78
CA PRO A 127 -0.61 8.83 -19.47
C PRO A 127 -0.92 10.00 -18.51
N GLU A 128 -0.79 11.24 -18.98
CA GLU A 128 -1.07 12.45 -18.17
C GLU A 128 -2.48 12.44 -17.55
N THR A 129 -3.46 11.86 -18.23
CA THR A 129 -4.83 11.70 -17.71
C THR A 129 -4.91 10.83 -16.45
N MET A 130 -3.95 9.92 -16.26
CA MET A 130 -3.85 9.01 -15.12
C MET A 130 -2.94 9.54 -14.01
N ARG A 131 -2.17 10.62 -14.26
CA ARG A 131 -1.26 11.21 -13.28
C ARG A 131 -1.96 11.50 -11.95
N ASN A 132 -3.25 11.90 -12.01
CA ASN A 132 -4.13 11.95 -10.86
C ASN A 132 -5.04 10.72 -10.82
N PHE A 133 -4.54 9.64 -10.22
CA PHE A 133 -5.21 8.33 -10.15
C PHE A 133 -6.66 8.41 -9.64
N LEU A 134 -6.90 9.16 -8.56
CA LEU A 134 -8.23 9.26 -7.95
C LEU A 134 -9.21 10.01 -8.86
N GLU A 135 -8.74 11.07 -9.51
CA GLU A 135 -9.57 11.82 -10.45
C GLU A 135 -9.95 10.97 -11.66
N TYR A 136 -9.01 10.19 -12.18
CA TYR A 136 -9.27 9.24 -13.26
C TYR A 136 -10.29 8.18 -12.82
N LEU A 137 -10.07 7.52 -11.67
CA LEU A 137 -10.97 6.48 -11.18
C LEU A 137 -12.38 7.03 -10.92
N ASN A 138 -12.50 8.24 -10.40
CA ASN A 138 -13.80 8.93 -10.23
C ASN A 138 -14.55 9.18 -11.56
N LYS A 139 -13.85 9.25 -12.70
CA LYS A 139 -14.47 9.45 -14.04
C LYS A 139 -14.93 8.13 -14.65
N GLU A 140 -14.17 7.05 -14.43
CA GLU A 140 -14.44 5.73 -14.99
C GLU A 140 -15.51 4.94 -14.21
N VAL A 141 -15.68 5.25 -12.91
CA VAL A 141 -16.76 4.68 -12.10
C VAL A 141 -17.96 5.62 -12.10
N ASP A 142 -19.18 5.07 -12.19
CA ASP A 142 -20.42 5.85 -12.16
C ASP A 142 -20.41 6.87 -11.01
N LYS A 143 -20.60 8.15 -11.37
CA LYS A 143 -20.22 9.32 -10.56
C LYS A 143 -20.95 9.39 -9.24
N GLU A 144 -22.21 8.94 -9.20
CA GLU A 144 -23.03 8.99 -7.98
C GLU A 144 -22.53 7.99 -6.92
N ASP A 145 -21.99 6.86 -7.35
CA ASP A 145 -21.60 5.77 -6.47
C ASP A 145 -20.19 5.97 -5.89
N PHE A 146 -19.21 6.44 -6.67
CA PHE A 146 -17.81 6.54 -6.22
C PHE A 146 -17.49 7.84 -5.47
N THR A 147 -18.23 8.93 -5.72
CA THR A 147 -18.11 10.17 -4.94
C THR A 147 -18.56 9.98 -3.49
N SER A 148 -19.52 9.08 -3.26
CA SER A 148 -20.01 8.71 -1.91
C SER A 148 -19.00 7.90 -1.08
N ILE A 149 -17.98 7.30 -1.72
CA ILE A 149 -16.96 6.51 -1.03
C ILE A 149 -16.06 7.44 -0.22
N SER A 150 -15.83 7.05 1.03
CA SER A 150 -15.01 7.83 1.94
C SER A 150 -13.56 7.94 1.51
N ILE A 151 -12.92 8.99 2.00
CA ILE A 151 -11.50 9.29 1.80
C ILE A 151 -10.62 8.10 2.22
N ALA A 152 -10.91 7.48 3.37
CA ALA A 152 -10.11 6.38 3.89
C ALA A 152 -10.23 5.10 3.03
N ILE A 153 -11.39 4.84 2.43
CA ILE A 153 -11.53 3.73 1.48
C ILE A 153 -10.76 4.03 0.20
N LYS A 154 -10.87 5.25 -0.33
CA LYS A 154 -10.08 5.69 -1.50
C LYS A 154 -8.58 5.56 -1.26
N GLN A 155 -8.10 5.96 -0.08
CA GLN A 155 -6.70 5.77 0.36
C GLN A 155 -6.31 4.29 0.38
N THR A 156 -7.20 3.41 0.83
CA THR A 156 -6.90 1.98 0.90
C THR A 156 -6.81 1.36 -0.49
N VAL A 157 -7.73 1.67 -1.41
CA VAL A 157 -7.67 1.21 -2.81
C VAL A 157 -6.35 1.65 -3.44
N PHE A 158 -6.00 2.89 -3.21
CA PHE A 158 -4.76 3.48 -3.66
C PHE A 158 -3.50 2.78 -3.11
N GLN A 159 -3.45 2.47 -1.81
CA GLN A 159 -2.34 1.69 -1.23
C GLN A 159 -2.24 0.30 -1.85
N LYS A 160 -3.37 -0.35 -2.18
CA LYS A 160 -3.35 -1.64 -2.87
C LYS A 160 -2.72 -1.53 -4.28
N VAL A 161 -3.01 -0.46 -5.02
CA VAL A 161 -2.36 -0.20 -6.32
C VAL A 161 -0.86 0.03 -6.14
N LYS A 162 -0.46 0.83 -5.15
CA LYS A 162 0.96 1.03 -4.82
C LYS A 162 1.66 -0.30 -4.50
N THR A 163 1.06 -1.12 -3.64
CA THR A 163 1.60 -2.45 -3.30
C THR A 163 1.69 -3.37 -4.51
N ALA A 164 0.72 -3.31 -5.43
CA ALA A 164 0.78 -4.10 -6.66
C ALA A 164 1.95 -3.68 -7.57
N ILE A 165 2.24 -2.37 -7.64
CA ILE A 165 3.41 -1.83 -8.34
C ILE A 165 4.70 -2.23 -7.62
N ASP A 166 4.78 -2.07 -6.30
CA ASP A 166 5.94 -2.45 -5.50
C ASP A 166 6.26 -3.96 -5.69
N ASN A 167 5.23 -4.82 -5.65
CA ASN A 167 5.37 -6.26 -5.92
C ASN A 167 5.85 -6.57 -7.34
N PHE A 168 5.37 -5.83 -8.34
CA PHE A 168 5.85 -5.98 -9.72
C PHE A 168 7.36 -5.71 -9.82
N VAL A 169 7.86 -4.66 -9.15
CA VAL A 169 9.30 -4.35 -9.14
C VAL A 169 10.09 -5.46 -8.47
N LEU A 170 9.60 -5.97 -7.34
CA LEU A 170 10.23 -7.11 -6.66
C LEU A 170 10.26 -8.36 -7.51
N ASP A 171 9.17 -8.66 -8.24
CA ASP A 171 9.11 -9.79 -9.16
C ASP A 171 10.05 -9.60 -10.37
N TYR A 172 10.19 -8.36 -10.87
CA TYR A 172 11.10 -8.04 -11.96
C TYR A 172 12.58 -8.25 -11.56
N TYR A 173 12.98 -7.83 -10.36
CA TYR A 173 14.34 -7.99 -9.83
C TYR A 173 14.52 -9.27 -8.98
N LYS A 174 13.60 -10.24 -9.11
CA LYS A 174 13.55 -11.40 -8.21
C LYS A 174 14.79 -12.29 -8.30
N ASP A 175 15.36 -12.45 -9.49
CA ASP A 175 16.56 -13.27 -9.68
C ASP A 175 17.79 -12.63 -9.02
N GLU A 176 17.97 -11.31 -9.20
CA GLU A 176 19.00 -10.53 -8.51
C GLU A 176 18.83 -10.58 -6.99
N ALA A 177 17.59 -10.44 -6.50
CA ALA A 177 17.29 -10.51 -5.07
C ALA A 177 17.67 -11.88 -4.48
N GLN A 178 17.38 -12.97 -5.21
CA GLN A 178 17.72 -14.33 -4.78
C GLN A 178 19.23 -14.57 -4.74
N GLU A 179 19.98 -14.03 -5.70
CA GLU A 179 21.45 -14.15 -5.73
C GLU A 179 22.07 -13.47 -4.51
N ASN A 180 21.70 -12.22 -4.24
CA ASN A 180 22.12 -11.46 -3.05
C ASN A 180 21.82 -12.19 -1.73
N ILE A 181 20.61 -12.73 -1.59
CA ILE A 181 20.22 -13.49 -0.38
C ILE A 181 21.06 -14.76 -0.23
N ARG A 182 21.38 -15.46 -1.32
CA ARG A 182 22.21 -16.67 -1.30
C ARG A 182 23.65 -16.36 -0.87
N GLU A 183 24.23 -15.28 -1.39
CA GLU A 183 25.58 -14.85 -1.00
C GLU A 183 25.64 -14.48 0.50
N MET A 184 24.66 -13.72 0.98
CA MET A 184 24.59 -13.33 2.38
C MET A 184 24.38 -14.53 3.32
N ALA A 185 23.54 -15.50 2.94
CA ALA A 185 23.30 -16.71 3.73
C ALA A 185 24.55 -17.59 3.89
N PHE A 186 25.55 -17.47 3.00
CA PHE A 186 26.84 -18.14 3.14
C PHE A 186 27.71 -17.50 4.24
N ILE A 187 27.48 -16.22 4.55
CA ILE A 187 28.33 -15.40 5.42
C ILE A 187 27.72 -15.27 6.83
N VAL A 188 26.38 -15.34 6.96
CA VAL A 188 25.67 -15.03 8.21
C VAL A 188 24.81 -16.19 8.70
N ASP A 189 25.09 -16.65 9.93
CA ASP A 189 24.42 -17.79 10.57
C ASP A 189 23.12 -17.45 11.31
N SER A 190 22.74 -16.17 11.46
CA SER A 190 21.58 -15.75 12.26
C SER A 190 20.34 -15.40 11.41
N SER A 191 19.18 -15.96 11.80
CA SER A 191 17.90 -15.72 11.11
C SER A 191 17.42 -14.27 11.19
N THR A 192 17.73 -13.58 12.30
CA THR A 192 17.34 -12.18 12.51
C THR A 192 18.09 -11.24 11.57
N GLU A 193 19.39 -11.45 11.36
CA GLU A 193 20.19 -10.62 10.46
C GLU A 193 19.81 -10.87 9.00
N MET A 194 19.57 -12.13 8.61
CA MET A 194 19.02 -12.46 7.28
C MET A 194 17.69 -11.76 7.02
N THR A 195 16.78 -11.76 7.99
CA THR A 195 15.48 -11.07 7.87
C THR A 195 15.67 -9.56 7.72
N ARG A 196 16.58 -8.95 8.49
CA ARG A 196 16.88 -7.51 8.40
C ARG A 196 17.46 -7.16 7.03
N TYR A 197 18.37 -7.99 6.52
CA TYR A 197 18.98 -7.81 5.21
C TYR A 197 17.93 -7.91 4.09
N ALA A 198 17.11 -8.96 4.09
CA ALA A 198 16.05 -9.13 3.10
C ALA A 198 15.10 -7.92 3.06
N ASN A 199 14.67 -7.40 4.21
CA ASN A 199 13.82 -6.21 4.28
C ASN A 199 14.51 -4.93 3.78
N ASN A 200 15.84 -4.83 3.90
CA ASN A 200 16.58 -3.68 3.39
C ASN A 200 16.76 -3.78 1.87
N LEU A 201 17.10 -4.97 1.36
CA LEU A 201 17.20 -5.26 -0.06
C LEU A 201 15.86 -5.03 -0.77
N GLU A 202 14.75 -5.47 -0.16
CA GLU A 202 13.40 -5.20 -0.69
C GLU A 202 13.14 -3.71 -0.87
N LYS A 203 13.49 -2.89 0.14
CA LYS A 203 13.34 -1.43 0.07
C LYS A 203 14.25 -0.80 -0.97
N GLU A 204 15.48 -1.28 -1.08
CA GLU A 204 16.43 -0.82 -2.09
C GLU A 204 15.90 -1.10 -3.49
N ILE A 205 15.48 -2.34 -3.78
CA ILE A 205 14.91 -2.74 -5.06
C ILE A 205 13.67 -1.91 -5.40
N ILE A 206 12.73 -1.73 -4.46
CA ILE A 206 11.55 -0.89 -4.66
C ILE A 206 11.95 0.56 -4.97
N SER A 207 13.03 1.07 -4.38
CA SER A 207 13.49 2.44 -4.62
C SER A 207 14.05 2.68 -6.02
N ARG A 208 14.39 1.62 -6.77
CA ARG A 208 14.85 1.70 -8.17
C ARG A 208 13.71 1.98 -9.16
N LEU A 209 12.45 1.96 -8.71
CA LEU A 209 11.32 2.39 -9.51
C LEU A 209 11.13 3.90 -9.44
N LYS A 210 11.06 4.54 -10.61
CA LYS A 210 10.57 5.90 -10.79
C LYS A 210 9.22 5.85 -11.51
N THR A 211 8.23 6.56 -10.98
CA THR A 211 6.90 6.62 -11.61
C THR A 211 6.35 8.03 -11.56
N ASN A 212 5.65 8.41 -12.63
CA ASN A 212 4.97 9.70 -12.73
C ASN A 212 3.57 9.70 -12.10
N LEU A 213 3.09 8.56 -11.58
CA LEU A 213 1.78 8.46 -10.93
C LEU A 213 1.81 9.24 -9.61
N SER A 214 0.88 10.18 -9.43
CA SER A 214 0.79 10.92 -8.17
C SER A 214 0.17 10.04 -7.10
N PHE A 215 0.96 9.81 -6.05
CA PHE A 215 0.56 9.10 -4.86
C PHE A 215 -0.01 10.03 -3.76
N ASN A 216 -0.15 11.33 -4.04
CA ASN A 216 -0.40 12.36 -3.02
C ASN A 216 -1.81 12.98 -3.08
N GLY A 217 -2.81 12.28 -3.63
CA GLY A 217 -4.18 12.81 -3.82
C GLY A 217 -5.00 13.13 -2.55
N PHE A 218 -4.39 13.25 -1.38
CA PHE A 218 -5.06 13.54 -0.10
C PHE A 218 -4.46 14.72 0.68
N ASP A 219 -3.68 15.59 0.04
CA ASP A 219 -3.46 16.92 0.60
C ASP A 219 -4.79 17.70 0.50
N ILE A 220 -5.53 17.68 1.61
CA ILE A 220 -6.64 18.61 1.90
C ILE A 220 -6.04 19.91 2.42
#